data_AF-A0A534SA06-F1
#
_entry.id   AF-A0A534SA06-F1
#
_cell.length_a   1.000
_cell.length_b   1.000
_cell.length_c   1.000
_cell.angle_alpha   90.00
_cell.angle_beta   90.00
_cell.angle_gamma   90.00
#
_symmetry.space_group_name_H-M   'P 1'
#
loop_
_entity.id
_entity.type
_entity.pdbx_description
1 polymer ?
#
loop_
_entity_poly.entity_id
_entity_poly.type
_entity_poly.pdbx_seq_one_letter_code
_entity_poly.pdbx_strand_id
1 'polypeptide(L)'
;MSAHGPYVRTWYSPMLTEDLRAGRSTFRKGAAMVKELHLEGPNAPPVGYSVMHKLRSRSGPTGDGWLFYETFDGTNDAVSFGRGLAVCTGCHRSGIDYLRSAFRP
;
A
#
# COMPACT_ATOMS: atom_id res chain seq x y z
N MET A 1 1.05 -12.12 11.38
CA MET A 1 -0.19 -11.35 11.12
C MET A 1 0.18 -10.08 10.36
N SER A 2 -0.63 -9.67 9.37
CA SER A 2 -0.41 -8.39 8.67
C SER A 2 -0.78 -7.23 9.59
N ALA A 3 -0.05 -6.10 9.49
CA ALA A 3 -0.39 -4.87 10.21
C ALA A 3 -1.77 -4.30 9.83
N HIS A 4 -2.32 -4.75 8.69
CA HIS A 4 -3.62 -4.33 8.17
C HIS A 4 -4.75 -5.33 8.47
N GLY A 5 -4.54 -6.26 9.42
CA GLY A 5 -5.55 -7.23 9.84
C GLY A 5 -5.30 -8.66 9.38
N PRO A 6 -6.19 -9.59 9.77
CA PRO A 6 -5.97 -11.04 9.62
C PRO A 6 -6.16 -11.55 8.19
N TYR A 7 -7.08 -10.95 7.42
CA TYR A 7 -7.39 -11.38 6.05
C TYR A 7 -7.32 -10.18 5.10
N VAL A 8 -6.37 -10.22 4.17
CA VAL A 8 -6.08 -9.12 3.27
C VAL A 8 -5.99 -9.64 1.84
N ARG A 9 -6.77 -9.05 0.93
CA ARG A 9 -6.59 -9.25 -0.51
C ARG A 9 -5.84 -8.07 -1.08
N THR A 10 -4.77 -8.33 -1.82
CA THR A 10 -3.89 -7.28 -2.36
C THR A 10 -4.01 -7.18 -3.87
N TRP A 11 -4.20 -5.97 -4.37
CA TRP A 11 -4.32 -5.62 -5.77
C TRP A 11 -3.17 -4.69 -6.16
N TYR A 12 -2.65 -4.88 -7.37
CA TYR A 12 -1.54 -4.11 -7.92
C TYR A 12 -2.00 -3.43 -9.21
N SER A 13 -1.69 -2.15 -9.36
CA SER A 13 -1.88 -1.48 -10.66
C SER A 13 -1.05 -2.18 -11.75
N PRO A 14 -1.48 -2.16 -13.03
CA PRO A 14 -0.69 -2.72 -14.14
C PRO A 14 0.75 -2.19 -14.17
N MET A 15 0.92 -0.89 -13.93
CA MET A 15 2.24 -0.24 -13.87
C MET A 15 3.13 -0.82 -12.77
N LEU A 16 2.58 -1.05 -11.58
CA LEU A 16 3.34 -1.65 -10.48
C LEU A 16 3.68 -3.11 -10.78
N THR A 17 2.75 -3.86 -11.36
CA THR A 17 2.97 -5.25 -11.78
C THR A 17 4.11 -5.35 -12.81
N GLU A 18 4.13 -4.47 -13.81
CA GLU A 18 5.23 -4.39 -14.79
C GLU A 18 6.57 -4.08 -14.13
N ASP A 19 6.60 -3.10 -13.22
CA ASP A 19 7.83 -2.72 -12.52
C ASP A 19 8.38 -3.86 -11.66
N LEU A 20 7.49 -4.59 -10.98
CA LEU A 20 7.83 -5.75 -10.16
C LEU A 20 8.35 -6.90 -11.02
N ARG A 21 7.71 -7.21 -12.15
CA ARG A 21 8.19 -8.23 -13.10
C ARG A 21 9.55 -7.87 -13.70
N ALA A 22 9.79 -6.59 -13.94
CA ALA A 22 11.08 -6.08 -14.43
C ALA A 22 12.16 -5.98 -13.34
N GLY A 23 11.86 -6.35 -12.08
CA GLY A 23 12.82 -6.32 -10.98
C GLY A 23 13.26 -4.90 -10.59
N ARG A 24 12.44 -3.88 -10.86
CA ARG A 24 12.80 -2.49 -10.52
C ARG A 24 12.81 -2.29 -9.01
N SER A 25 13.80 -1.53 -8.54
CA SER A 25 13.92 -1.10 -7.13
C SER A 25 13.41 0.32 -6.89
N THR A 26 12.94 1.00 -7.92
CA THR A 26 12.33 2.34 -7.87
C THR A 26 11.12 2.33 -8.79
N PHE A 27 9.95 2.64 -8.24
CA PHE A 27 8.69 2.49 -8.95
C PHE A 27 8.28 3.77 -9.69
N ARG A 28 7.62 3.59 -10.84
CA ARG A 28 7.15 4.71 -11.66
C ARG A 28 6.05 5.51 -10.93
N LYS A 29 6.02 6.83 -11.16
CA LYS A 29 4.90 7.69 -10.75
C LYS A 29 3.61 7.13 -11.35
N GLY A 30 2.59 6.94 -10.52
CA GLY A 30 1.34 6.29 -10.89
C GLY A 30 1.21 4.86 -10.38
N ALA A 31 2.31 4.20 -10.02
CA ALA A 31 2.27 2.86 -9.43
C ALA A 31 1.43 2.87 -8.15
N ALA A 32 0.52 1.90 -8.02
CA ALA A 32 -0.37 1.79 -6.88
C ALA A 32 -0.55 0.35 -6.42
N MET A 33 -0.81 0.20 -5.13
CA MET A 33 -1.25 -1.03 -4.49
C MET A 33 -2.44 -0.73 -3.58
N VAL A 34 -3.45 -1.59 -3.62
CA VAL A 34 -4.63 -1.54 -2.76
C VAL A 34 -4.69 -2.84 -1.97
N LYS A 35 -5.01 -2.75 -0.69
CA LYS A 35 -5.33 -3.87 0.19
C LYS A 35 -6.80 -3.74 0.59
N GLU A 36 -7.59 -4.74 0.26
CA GLU A 36 -8.93 -4.94 0.78
C GLU A 36 -8.83 -5.64 2.14
N LEU A 37 -9.47 -5.06 3.16
CA LEU A 37 -9.39 -5.54 4.54
C LEU A 37 -10.67 -6.31 4.89
N HIS A 38 -10.53 -7.62 5.05
CA HIS A 38 -11.65 -8.52 5.30
C HIS A 38 -11.67 -8.95 6.78
N LEU A 39 -12.00 -8.03 7.68
CA LEU A 39 -11.81 -8.24 9.13
C LEU A 39 -12.69 -9.34 9.73
N GLU A 40 -13.82 -9.64 9.09
CA GLU A 40 -14.77 -10.69 9.52
C GLU A 40 -14.45 -12.08 8.95
N GLY A 41 -13.53 -12.19 7.98
CA GLY A 41 -13.16 -13.47 7.38
C GLY A 41 -12.78 -13.34 5.89
N PRO A 42 -11.98 -14.28 5.33
CA PRO A 42 -11.40 -14.14 3.99
C PRO A 42 -12.43 -14.12 2.83
N ASN A 43 -13.65 -14.58 3.09
CA ASN A 43 -14.75 -14.61 2.13
C ASN A 43 -15.83 -13.55 2.40
N ALA A 44 -15.71 -12.78 3.48
CA ALA A 44 -16.63 -11.66 3.75
C ALA A 44 -16.36 -10.50 2.78
N PRO A 45 -17.29 -9.55 2.60
CA PRO A 45 -16.99 -8.29 1.94
C PRO A 45 -15.84 -7.54 2.65
N PRO A 46 -15.04 -6.72 1.94
CA PRO A 46 -14.08 -5.87 2.61
C PRO A 46 -14.81 -4.80 3.42
N VAL A 47 -14.36 -4.56 4.64
CA VAL A 47 -14.87 -3.49 5.50
C VAL A 47 -13.95 -2.28 5.49
N GLY A 48 -12.79 -2.35 4.85
CA GLY A 48 -11.82 -1.26 4.83
C GLY A 48 -10.80 -1.42 3.72
N TYR A 49 -9.97 -0.40 3.55
CA TYR A 49 -8.98 -0.35 2.50
C TYR A 49 -7.69 0.29 2.99
N SER A 50 -6.55 -0.28 2.62
CA SER A 50 -5.24 0.39 2.71
C SER A 50 -4.69 0.62 1.30
N VAL A 51 -4.32 1.84 0.97
CA VAL A 51 -3.83 2.22 -0.35
C VAL A 51 -2.47 2.88 -0.23
N MET A 52 -1.57 2.53 -1.15
CA MET A 52 -0.37 3.33 -1.40
C MET A 52 -0.27 3.69 -2.89
N HIS A 53 -0.01 4.96 -3.18
CA HIS A 53 0.07 5.50 -4.53
C HIS A 53 1.33 6.35 -4.74
N LYS A 54 2.08 6.04 -5.79
CA LYS A 54 3.36 6.67 -6.11
C LYS A 54 3.13 8.03 -6.77
N LEU A 55 3.39 9.10 -6.04
CA LEU A 55 3.24 10.48 -6.53
C LEU A 55 4.48 10.99 -7.28
N ARG A 56 5.66 10.43 -6.99
CA ARG A 56 6.96 10.84 -7.54
C ARG A 56 7.82 9.61 -7.78
N SER A 57 8.59 9.59 -8.87
CA SER A 57 9.48 8.47 -9.18
C SER A 57 10.52 8.21 -8.09
N ARG A 58 11.06 9.27 -7.47
CA ARG A 58 11.94 9.17 -6.29
C ARG A 58 11.17 9.53 -5.03
N SER A 59 11.36 8.75 -3.97
CA SER A 59 10.94 9.07 -2.61
C SER A 59 12.15 9.58 -1.81
N GLY A 60 11.97 10.64 -1.02
CA GLY A 60 12.95 11.04 -0.03
C GLY A 60 13.01 10.07 1.16
N PRO A 61 13.87 10.34 2.16
CA PRO A 61 14.09 9.48 3.32
C PRO A 61 12.86 9.35 4.25
N THR A 62 11.84 10.19 4.06
CA THR A 62 10.56 10.14 4.78
C THR A 62 9.47 9.40 4.00
N GLY A 63 9.75 8.91 2.79
CA GLY A 63 8.76 8.23 1.96
C GLY A 63 7.75 9.18 1.30
N ASP A 64 8.07 10.46 1.19
CA ASP A 64 7.20 11.51 0.64
C ASP A 64 6.94 11.40 -0.87
N GLY A 65 7.55 10.43 -1.55
CA GLY A 65 7.15 10.04 -2.91
C GLY A 65 5.86 9.21 -2.95
N TRP A 66 5.36 8.75 -1.80
CA TRP A 66 4.15 7.93 -1.68
C TRP A 66 3.03 8.67 -0.94
N LEU A 67 1.81 8.53 -1.43
CA LEU A 67 0.57 8.82 -0.72
C LEU A 67 0.08 7.54 -0.05
N PHE A 68 -0.33 7.65 1.21
CA PHE A 68 -0.96 6.56 1.96
C PHE A 68 -2.39 6.95 2.33
N TYR A 69 -3.26 5.96 2.35
CA TYR A 69 -4.65 6.04 2.80
C TYR A 69 -4.97 4.74 3.53
N GLU A 70 -5.66 4.80 4.68
CA GLU A 70 -6.18 3.62 5.34
C GLU A 70 -7.46 3.92 6.12
N THR A 71 -8.47 3.08 5.94
CA THR A 71 -9.67 2.98 6.78
C THR A 71 -9.93 1.52 7.14
N PHE A 72 -10.44 1.28 8.35
CA PHE A 72 -10.80 -0.04 8.85
C PHE A 72 -12.32 -0.29 8.89
N ASP A 73 -13.12 0.72 8.59
CA ASP A 73 -14.59 0.64 8.58
C ASP A 73 -15.21 1.09 7.24
N GLY A 74 -14.38 1.48 6.28
CA GLY A 74 -14.81 1.87 4.93
C GLY A 74 -15.44 3.26 4.92
N THR A 75 -15.61 3.86 6.10
CA THR A 75 -15.96 5.24 6.29
C THR A 75 -14.68 6.07 6.27
N ASN A 76 -14.82 7.35 5.92
CA ASN A 76 -13.69 8.28 5.97
C ASN A 76 -13.60 9.00 7.32
N ASP A 77 -14.34 8.56 8.34
CA ASP A 77 -14.48 9.28 9.60
C ASP A 77 -13.22 9.17 10.48
N ALA A 78 -12.52 8.03 10.40
CA ALA A 78 -11.28 7.75 11.14
C ALA A 78 -10.11 7.38 10.21
N VAL A 79 -10.05 7.97 9.02
CA VAL A 79 -9.04 7.64 8.01
C VAL A 79 -7.64 8.15 8.38
N SER A 80 -6.63 7.32 8.17
CA SER A 80 -5.23 7.76 8.09
C SER A 80 -4.89 8.11 6.65
N PHE A 81 -4.66 9.39 6.35
CA PHE A 81 -4.38 9.86 4.99
C PHE A 81 -3.23 10.86 4.95
N GLY A 82 -2.27 10.65 4.05
CA GLY A 82 -1.20 11.63 3.85
C GLY A 82 -0.01 11.14 3.05
N ARG A 83 0.77 12.11 2.56
CA ARG A 83 2.02 11.85 1.84
C ARG A 83 3.14 11.57 2.83
N GLY A 84 3.87 10.48 2.64
CA GLY A 84 4.95 10.06 3.53
C GLY A 84 4.50 9.89 4.99
N LEU A 85 3.22 9.56 5.21
CA LEU A 85 2.60 9.54 6.53
C LEU A 85 3.39 8.62 7.48
N ALA A 86 3.91 9.19 8.58
CA ALA A 86 4.92 8.55 9.42
C ALA A 86 4.48 7.20 10.01
N VAL A 87 3.19 7.06 10.36
CA VAL A 87 2.62 5.79 10.85
C VAL A 87 2.72 4.68 9.80
N CYS A 88 2.59 5.02 8.52
CA CYS A 88 2.71 4.07 7.41
C CYS A 88 4.19 3.87 7.04
N THR A 89 4.92 4.96 6.81
CA THR A 89 6.32 4.90 6.35
C THR A 89 7.25 4.29 7.39
N GLY A 90 6.94 4.41 8.69
CA GLY A 90 7.66 3.74 9.77
C GLY A 90 7.73 2.22 9.61
N CYS A 91 6.62 1.58 9.23
CA CYS A 91 6.58 0.14 8.95
C CYS A 91 7.03 -0.22 7.53
N HIS A 92 6.85 0.71 6.57
CA HIS A 92 7.12 0.49 5.15
C HIS A 92 8.57 0.74 4.74
N ARG A 93 9.35 1.50 5.52
CA ARG A 93 10.76 1.85 5.21
C ARG A 93 11.70 0.67 4.98
N SER A 94 11.36 -0.52 5.47
CA SER A 94 12.13 -1.75 5.26
C SER A 94 11.83 -2.44 3.92
N GLY A 95 10.81 -1.97 3.20
CA GLY A 95 10.49 -2.43 1.84
C GLY A 95 11.36 -1.79 0.76
N ILE A 96 11.28 -2.32 -0.45
CA ILE A 96 11.93 -1.75 -1.63
C ILE A 96 11.13 -0.51 -2.02
N ASP A 97 11.76 0.67 -2.01
CA ASP A 97 11.08 1.96 -2.26
C ASP A 97 9.76 2.07 -1.47
N TYR A 98 9.80 1.77 -0.17
CA TYR A 98 8.65 1.74 0.74
C TYR A 98 7.53 0.73 0.41
N LEU A 99 7.68 -0.09 -0.64
CA LEU A 99 6.73 -1.14 -0.97
C LEU A 99 7.07 -2.42 -0.19
N ARG A 100 6.11 -2.88 0.62
CA ARG A 100 6.13 -4.22 1.22
C ARG A 100 5.09 -5.08 0.52
N SER A 101 5.56 -5.95 -0.37
CA SER A 101 4.73 -6.79 -1.21
C SER A 101 5.19 -8.25 -1.16
N ALA A 102 4.22 -9.16 -1.24
CA ALA A 102 4.45 -10.59 -1.43
C ALA A 102 4.31 -11.01 -2.90
N PHE A 103 4.29 -10.05 -3.84
CA PHE A 103 4.11 -10.30 -5.27
C PHE A 103 5.09 -11.38 -5.75
N ARG A 104 4.55 -12.35 -6.47
CA ARG A 104 5.28 -13.38 -7.20
C ARG A 104 4.81 -13.28 -8.67
N PRO A 105 5.72 -13.26 -9.65
CA PRO A 105 5.40 -13.06 -11.07
C PRO A 105 4.33 -13.99 -11.65
#